data_AF-Q318X4-F1
#
_entry.id   AF-Q318X4-F1
#
_cell.length_a   1.000
_cell.length_b   1.000
_cell.length_c   1.000
_cell.angle_alpha   90.00
_cell.angle_beta   90.00
_cell.angle_gamma   90.00
#
_symmetry.space_group_name_H-M   'P 1'
#
loop_
_entity.id
_entity.type
_entity.pdbx_description
1 polymer ?
#
loop_
_entity_poly.entity_id
_entity_poly.type
_entity_poly.pdbx_seq_one_letter_code
_entity_poly.pdbx_strand_id
1 'polypeptide(L)' 'MVNCFTLFNIYVIFLYIINSLLIMTPEAERFNGWAAMLGFVAAVGAYVTTGQIIPGWF' A
#
# COMPACT_ATOMS: atom_id res chain seq x y z
N MET A 1 -35.28 -10.78 -19.17
CA MET A 1 -34.46 -11.98 -18.91
C MET A 1 -33.02 -11.61 -19.25
N VAL A 2 -32.10 -11.62 -18.29
CA VAL A 2 -30.70 -11.24 -18.50
C VAL A 2 -29.99 -12.41 -19.19
N ASN A 3 -29.43 -12.19 -20.37
CA ASN A 3 -28.81 -13.25 -21.17
C ASN A 3 -27.46 -13.66 -20.55
N CYS A 4 -27.08 -14.94 -20.65
CA CYS A 4 -25.81 -15.46 -20.12
C CYS A 4 -24.58 -14.67 -20.64
N PHE A 5 -24.63 -14.18 -21.88
CA PHE A 5 -23.61 -13.30 -22.45
C PHE A 5 -23.41 -11.98 -21.68
N THR A 6 -24.49 -11.40 -21.15
CA THR A 6 -24.42 -10.16 -20.36
C THR A 6 -23.82 -10.39 -18.97
N LEU A 7 -24.05 -11.56 -18.35
CA LEU A 7 -23.43 -11.93 -17.08
C LEU A 7 -21.92 -12.17 -17.23
N PHE A 8 -21.50 -12.84 -18.30
CA PHE A 8 -20.08 -13.04 -18.60
C PHE A 8 -19.34 -11.71 -18.78
N ASN A 9 -19.95 -10.77 -19.51
CA ASN A 9 -19.35 -9.45 -19.75
C ASN A 9 -19.20 -8.64 -18.43
N ILE A 10 -20.21 -8.68 -17.57
CA ILE A 10 -20.16 -8.07 -16.23
C ILE A 10 -19.02 -8.64 -15.39
N TYR A 11 -18.84 -9.96 -15.39
CA TYR A 11 -17.75 -10.60 -14.64
C TYR A 11 -16.37 -10.14 -15.13
N VAL A 12 -16.18 -10.03 -16.45
CA VAL A 12 -14.93 -9.55 -17.04
C VAL A 12 -14.66 -8.09 -16.66
N ILE A 13 -15.68 -7.22 -16.73
CA ILE A 13 -15.56 -5.81 -16.33
C ILE A 13 -15.21 -5.70 -14.85
N PHE A 14 -15.88 -6.48 -14.00
CA PHE A 14 -15.61 -6.50 -12.57
C PHE A 14 -14.15 -6.88 -12.28
N LEU A 15 -13.65 -7.92 -12.95
CA LEU A 15 -12.27 -8.39 -12.79
C LEU A 15 -11.25 -7.33 -13.27
N TYR A 16 -11.55 -6.60 -14.34
CA TYR A 16 -10.72 -5.49 -14.81
C TYR A 16 -10.68 -4.33 -13.78
N ILE A 17 -11.83 -3.94 -13.23
CA ILE A 17 -11.91 -2.87 -12.23
C ILE A 17 -11.09 -3.22 -10.98
N ILE A 18 -11.20 -4.47 -10.50
CA ILE A 18 -10.43 -4.94 -9.33
C ILE A 18 -8.92 -4.85 -9.61
N ASN A 19 -8.45 -5.33 -10.77
CA ASN A 19 -7.04 -5.26 -11.11
C ASN A 19 -6.54 -3.81 -11.19
N SER A 20 -7.34 -2.91 -11.76
CA SER A 20 -6.96 -1.51 -11.89
C SER A 20 -6.90 -0.76 -10.56
N LEU A 21 -7.59 -1.23 -9.52
CA LEU A 21 -7.59 -0.62 -8.19
C LEU A 21 -6.42 -1.11 -7.31
N LEU A 22 -5.86 -2.28 -7.61
CA LEU A 22 -4.76 -2.87 -6.85
C LEU A 22 -3.37 -2.40 -7.33
N ILE A 23 -3.26 -1.86 -8.54
CA ILE A 23 -1.99 -1.41 -9.11
C ILE A 23 -1.60 -0.05 -8.54
N MET A 24 -0.45 -0.01 -7.87
CA MET A 24 0.21 1.23 -7.45
C MET A 24 0.97 1.86 -8.63
N THR A 25 1.03 3.19 -8.68
CA THR A 25 1.90 3.86 -9.64
C THR A 25 3.36 3.73 -9.22
N PRO A 26 4.33 3.72 -10.16
CA PRO A 26 5.75 3.68 -9.84
C PRO A 26 6.21 4.83 -8.93
N GLU A 27 5.53 5.97 -8.98
CA GLU A 27 5.76 7.11 -8.09
C GLU A 27 5.32 6.81 -6.66
N ALA A 28 4.16 6.17 -6.48
CA ALA A 28 3.63 5.79 -5.18
C ALA A 28 4.52 4.73 -4.51
N GLU A 29 5.01 3.75 -5.26
CA GLU A 29 5.96 2.74 -4.76
C GLU A 29 7.28 3.39 -4.30
N ARG A 30 7.84 4.29 -5.11
CA ARG A 30 9.06 5.04 -4.76
C ARG A 30 8.87 5.90 -3.52
N PHE A 31 7.74 6.61 -3.43
CA PHE A 31 7.42 7.45 -2.29
C PHE A 31 7.24 6.63 -1.00
N ASN A 32 6.53 5.50 -1.07
CA ASN A 32 6.41 4.58 0.07
C ASN A 32 7.78 4.05 0.50
N GLY A 33 8.65 3.71 -0.45
CA GLY A 33 10.04 3.33 -0.17
C GLY A 33 10.82 4.40 0.59
N TRP A 34 10.72 5.67 0.17
CA TRP A 34 11.35 6.79 0.87
C TRP A 34 10.79 7.01 2.29
N ALA A 35 9.46 6.97 2.44
CA ALA A 35 8.82 7.09 3.74
C ALA A 35 9.27 5.97 4.70
N ALA A 36 9.37 4.73 4.20
CA ALA A 36 9.87 3.60 4.98
C ALA A 36 11.34 3.78 5.39
N MET A 37 12.20 4.29 4.51
CA MET A 37 13.61 4.57 4.84
C MET A 37 13.75 5.68 5.89
N LEU A 38 12.95 6.74 5.79
CA LEU A 38 12.92 7.79 6.82
C LEU A 38 12.45 7.24 8.17
N GLY A 39 11.41 6.40 8.17
CA GLY A 39 10.93 5.73 9.38
C GLY A 39 12.00 4.83 10.02
N PHE A 40 12.76 4.09 9.20
CA PHE A 40 13.88 3.28 9.69
C PHE A 40 14.97 4.13 10.33
N VAL A 41 15.41 5.21 9.66
CA VAL A 41 16.44 6.11 10.20
C VAL A 41 15.96 6.76 11.50
N ALA A 42 14.69 7.19 11.56
CA ALA A 42 14.10 7.74 12.76
C ALA A 42 14.06 6.72 13.91
N ALA A 43 13.69 5.47 13.64
CA ALA A 43 13.67 4.40 14.64
C ALA A 43 15.07 4.09 15.19
N VAL A 44 16.09 4.03 14.32
CA VAL A 44 17.49 3.86 14.76
C VAL A 44 17.95 5.06 15.58
N GLY A 45 17.70 6.28 15.11
CA GLY A 45 18.04 7.51 15.82
C GLY A 45 17.38 7.60 17.20
N ALA A 46 16.11 7.21 17.31
CA ALA A 46 15.39 7.13 18.58
C ALA A 46 16.06 6.15 19.55
N TYR A 47 16.42 4.95 19.08
CA TYR A 47 17.10 3.97 19.93
C TYR A 47 18.47 4.45 20.39
N VAL A 48 19.26 5.06 19.51
CA VAL A 48 20.60 5.57 19.85
C VAL A 48 20.52 6.70 20.87
N THR A 49 19.53 7.59 20.78
CA THR A 49 19.43 8.78 21.63
C THR A 49 18.70 8.54 22.95
N THR A 50 17.70 7.65 22.95
CA THR A 50 16.81 7.43 24.11
C THR A 50 16.91 6.03 24.71
N GLY A 51 17.61 5.10 24.04
CA GLY A 51 17.63 3.68 24.39
C GLY A 51 16.33 2.93 24.05
N GLN A 52 15.36 3.60 23.41
CA GLN A 52 14.04 3.08 23.09
C GLN A 52 13.72 3.30 21.62
N ILE A 53 13.12 2.29 20.96
CA ILE A 53 12.71 2.40 19.55
C ILE A 53 11.52 3.35 19.40
N ILE A 54 10.61 3.38 20.39
CA ILE A 54 9.47 4.29 20.46
C ILE A 54 9.50 5.01 21.82
N PRO A 55 10.20 6.14 21.91
CA PRO A 55 10.31 6.88 23.17
C PRO A 55 8.96 7.47 23.59
N GLY A 56 8.63 7.39 24.88
CA GLY A 56 7.43 8.00 25.46
C GLY A 56 6.12 7.23 25.30
N TRP A 57 6.17 5.95 24.90
CA TRP A 57 4.99 5.07 24.85
C TRP A 57 4.76 4.26 26.15
N PHE A 58 5.45 4.61 27.24
CA PHE A 58 5.18 4.13 28.61
C PHE A 58 5.39 5.26 29.62
#